data_AF-A0A957PL90-F1
#
_entry.id   AF-A0A957PL90-F1
#
_cell.length_a   1.000
_cell.length_b   1.000
_cell.length_c   1.000
_cell.angle_alpha   90.00
_cell.angle_beta   90.00
_cell.angle_gamma   90.00
#
_symmetry.space_group_name_H-M   'P 1'
#
loop_
_entity.id
_entity.type
_entity.pdbx_description
1 polymer ?
#
loop_
_entity_poly.entity_id
_entity_poly.type
_entity_poly.pdbx_seq_one_letter_code
_entity_poly.pdbx_strand_id
1 'polypeptide(L)'
;MNTNEIQSTGPTDDLAGSLPLFPPQPKNISEGNILSNALRLPDFTKKYLIFNRIGAPGQIHVYRADCRAGERLRAQIFAPKLPMGSSISPRFAIVAQSLPYSADVQQLPFELPAGFSAVVAPQHSKPMAPVTDLLTRVNYIPGPVVDTRTLVGG
;
A
#
# COMPACT_ATOMS: atom_id res chain seq x y z
N MET A 1 38.34 -0.35 -11.41
CA MET A 1 37.24 -1.02 -10.69
C MET A 1 37.11 -0.34 -9.34
N ASN A 2 36.12 0.54 -9.17
CA ASN A 2 35.76 1.11 -7.87
C ASN A 2 34.25 1.01 -7.74
N THR A 3 33.82 0.08 -6.89
CA THR A 3 32.45 -0.13 -6.49
C THR A 3 32.11 0.95 -5.47
N ASN A 4 31.41 2.00 -5.90
CA ASN A 4 30.81 2.94 -4.96
C ASN A 4 29.61 2.24 -4.32
N GLU A 5 29.86 1.51 -3.23
CA GLU A 5 28.83 1.11 -2.29
C GLU A 5 28.26 2.38 -1.66
N ILE A 6 27.02 2.71 -2.03
CA ILE A 6 26.24 3.72 -1.33
C ILE A 6 25.98 3.15 0.07
N GLN A 7 26.77 3.61 1.04
CA GLN A 7 26.52 3.37 2.46
C GLN A 7 25.17 3.95 2.83
N SER A 8 24.15 3.09 2.93
CA SER A 8 22.86 3.44 3.51
C SER A 8 23.05 3.60 5.02
N THR A 9 23.26 4.84 5.46
CA THR A 9 22.89 5.27 6.81
C THR A 9 21.41 4.94 6.98
N GLY A 10 21.03 4.21 8.03
CA GLY A 10 19.71 3.55 8.15
C GLY A 10 18.54 4.42 7.70
N PRO A 11 17.53 3.87 6.98
CA PRO A 11 16.58 4.68 6.25
C PRO A 11 15.67 5.41 7.25
N THR A 12 15.90 6.71 7.37
CA THR A 12 14.97 7.62 8.01
C THR A 12 14.06 8.11 6.91
N ASP A 13 12.81 7.65 6.91
CA ASP A 13 11.79 8.10 5.98
C ASP A 13 11.04 9.28 6.60
N ASP A 14 10.99 10.39 5.89
CA ASP A 14 10.21 11.55 6.30
C ASP A 14 8.73 11.34 5.97
N LEU A 15 7.93 11.04 7.01
CA LEU A 15 6.47 10.96 6.93
C LEU A 15 5.80 12.32 7.17
N ALA A 16 6.54 13.41 7.37
CA ALA A 16 5.96 14.74 7.49
C ALA A 16 5.16 15.14 6.23
N GLY A 17 4.12 15.95 6.45
CA GLY A 17 3.21 16.37 5.39
C GLY A 17 2.21 15.30 4.93
N SER A 18 2.20 14.12 5.58
CA SER A 18 1.22 13.07 5.24
C SER A 18 -0.17 13.41 5.75
N LEU A 19 -1.18 13.29 4.88
CA LEU A 19 -2.57 13.52 5.24
C LEU A 19 -3.19 12.26 5.86
N PRO A 20 -3.94 12.37 6.97
CA PRO A 20 -4.60 11.21 7.58
C PRO A 20 -5.79 10.77 6.72
N LEU A 21 -5.91 9.46 6.50
CA LEU A 21 -7.07 8.83 5.90
C LEU A 21 -7.61 7.72 6.80
N PHE A 22 -8.94 7.70 6.96
CA PHE A 22 -9.64 6.73 7.76
C PHE A 22 -10.58 5.93 6.84
N PRO A 23 -10.27 4.66 6.55
CA PRO A 23 -11.16 3.79 5.80
C PRO A 23 -12.54 3.71 6.47
N PRO A 24 -13.63 3.65 5.69
CA PRO A 24 -14.93 3.31 6.25
C PRO A 24 -14.84 1.94 6.92
N GLN A 25 -15.33 1.83 8.16
CA GLN A 25 -15.29 0.55 8.86
C GLN A 25 -16.34 -0.39 8.28
N PRO A 26 -15.97 -1.63 7.93
CA PRO A 26 -16.95 -2.61 7.49
C PRO A 26 -17.91 -2.88 8.65
N LYS A 27 -19.21 -3.04 8.34
CA LYS A 27 -20.23 -3.33 9.36
C LYS A 27 -19.99 -4.69 10.02
N ASN A 28 -19.42 -5.64 9.26
CA ASN A 28 -18.98 -6.93 9.75
C ASN A 28 -17.50 -7.17 9.40
N ILE A 29 -16.71 -7.63 10.37
CA ILE A 29 -15.29 -7.98 10.16
C ILE A 29 -15.13 -9.10 9.12
N SER A 30 -16.15 -9.96 8.95
CA SER A 30 -16.21 -11.04 7.97
C SER A 30 -16.51 -10.60 6.53
N GLU A 31 -17.01 -9.38 6.30
CA GLU A 31 -17.33 -8.88 4.95
C GLU A 31 -16.08 -8.59 4.11
N GLY A 32 -14.90 -8.62 4.72
CA GLY A 32 -13.63 -8.38 4.03
C GLY A 32 -13.52 -6.97 3.42
N ASN A 33 -12.39 -6.69 2.78
CA ASN A 33 -12.23 -5.47 1.98
C ASN A 33 -12.61 -5.82 0.53
N ILE A 34 -13.76 -5.31 0.09
CA ILE A 34 -14.30 -5.45 -1.27
C ILE A 34 -14.35 -4.08 -1.95
N LEU A 35 -14.52 -4.04 -3.27
CA LEU A 35 -14.47 -2.76 -4.00
C LEU A 35 -15.48 -1.72 -3.50
N SER A 36 -16.67 -2.15 -3.04
CA SER A 36 -17.73 -1.24 -2.56
C SER A 36 -17.41 -0.55 -1.22
N ASN A 37 -16.54 -1.14 -0.39
CA ASN A 37 -16.11 -0.56 0.89
C ASN A 37 -14.63 -0.12 0.88
N ALA A 38 -13.95 -0.23 -0.27
CA ALA A 38 -12.57 0.19 -0.43
C ALA A 38 -12.40 1.69 -0.19
N LEU A 39 -11.38 2.07 0.59
CA LEU A 39 -11.02 3.48 0.77
C LEU A 39 -10.56 4.06 -0.57
N ARG A 40 -11.17 5.17 -0.98
CA ARG A 40 -10.76 5.95 -2.15
C ARG A 40 -9.50 6.76 -1.83
N LEU A 41 -8.47 6.60 -2.65
CA LEU A 41 -7.23 7.39 -2.63
C LEU A 41 -7.40 8.60 -3.58
N PRO A 42 -7.47 9.84 -3.06
CA PRO A 42 -7.95 10.96 -3.86
C PRO A 42 -6.89 11.65 -4.72
N ASP A 43 -5.60 11.61 -4.35
CA ASP A 43 -4.54 12.35 -5.05
C ASP A 43 -3.17 11.69 -4.88
N PHE A 44 -2.61 11.11 -5.95
CA PHE A 44 -1.32 10.39 -5.89
C PHE A 44 -0.10 11.30 -5.75
N THR A 45 -0.27 12.63 -5.78
CA THR A 45 0.82 13.58 -5.51
C THR A 45 1.05 13.81 -4.01
N LYS A 46 0.14 13.32 -3.16
CA LYS A 46 0.20 13.51 -1.70
C LYS A 46 0.59 12.22 -0.98
N LYS A 47 1.30 12.39 0.14
CA LYS A 47 1.57 11.31 1.08
C LYS A 47 0.37 11.14 2.02
N TYR A 48 0.05 9.91 2.41
CA TYR A 48 -1.06 9.62 3.31
C TYR A 48 -0.66 8.67 4.43
N LEU A 49 -1.23 8.89 5.61
CA LEU A 49 -1.22 7.94 6.73
C LEU A 49 -2.60 7.30 6.84
N ILE A 50 -2.66 5.99 6.61
CA ILE A 50 -3.93 5.25 6.60
C ILE A 50 -4.11 4.54 7.94
N PHE A 51 -5.16 4.91 8.67
CA PHE A 51 -5.49 4.34 9.97
C PHE A 51 -6.53 3.24 9.80
N ASN A 52 -6.08 2.00 9.58
CA ASN A 52 -6.95 0.84 9.36
C ASN A 52 -6.80 -0.24 10.45
N ARG A 53 -7.73 -1.18 10.49
CA ARG A 53 -7.69 -2.37 11.35
C ARG A 53 -7.36 -3.60 10.51
N ILE A 54 -6.51 -4.47 11.04
CA ILE A 54 -6.17 -5.76 10.45
C ILE A 54 -6.96 -6.82 11.21
N GLY A 55 -7.96 -7.41 10.54
CA GLY A 55 -8.87 -8.38 11.15
C GLY A 55 -8.30 -9.80 11.18
N ALA A 56 -7.44 -10.14 10.21
CA ALA A 56 -6.82 -11.46 10.11
C ALA A 56 -5.40 -11.41 9.50
N PRO A 57 -4.52 -12.35 9.86
CA PRO A 57 -3.23 -12.51 9.18
C PRO A 57 -3.40 -12.72 7.68
N GLY A 58 -2.58 -12.05 6.87
CA GLY A 58 -2.61 -12.20 5.40
C GLY A 58 -3.78 -11.51 4.69
N GLN A 59 -4.67 -10.83 5.42
CA GLN A 59 -5.75 -10.04 4.84
C GLN A 59 -5.21 -8.99 3.86
N ILE A 60 -5.80 -8.90 2.67
CA ILE A 60 -5.46 -7.89 1.67
C ILE A 60 -6.35 -6.67 1.90
N HIS A 61 -5.71 -5.52 2.10
CA HIS A 61 -6.37 -4.22 2.17
C HIS A 61 -6.60 -3.67 0.78
N VAL A 62 -7.84 -3.37 0.44
CA VAL A 62 -8.20 -2.96 -0.91
C VAL A 62 -8.47 -1.46 -0.91
N TYR A 63 -7.76 -0.76 -1.77
CA TYR A 63 -7.89 0.67 -1.98
C TYR A 63 -8.35 0.92 -3.40
N ARG A 64 -9.21 1.92 -3.57
CA ARG A 64 -9.67 2.35 -4.89
C ARG A 64 -8.95 3.63 -5.29
N ALA A 65 -8.55 3.71 -6.54
CA ALA A 65 -7.94 4.87 -7.17
C ALA A 65 -8.77 5.28 -8.39
N ASP A 66 -8.85 6.57 -8.69
CA ASP A 66 -9.32 7.04 -9.99
C ASP A 66 -8.12 7.59 -10.75
N CYS A 67 -7.61 6.76 -11.64
CA CYS A 67 -6.39 7.02 -12.40
C CYS A 67 -6.71 7.76 -13.71
N ARG A 68 -5.93 8.79 -14.03
CA ARG A 68 -5.99 9.49 -15.31
C ARG A 68 -4.79 9.15 -16.19
N ALA A 69 -4.98 9.28 -17.50
CA ALA A 69 -3.89 9.23 -18.46
C ALA A 69 -2.75 10.19 -18.05
N GLY A 70 -1.51 9.72 -18.12
CA GLY A 70 -0.30 10.47 -17.77
C GLY A 70 0.10 10.42 -16.30
N GLU A 71 -0.75 9.92 -15.39
CA GLU A 71 -0.39 9.81 -13.97
C GLU A 71 0.54 8.62 -13.72
N ARG A 72 1.30 8.68 -12.61
CA ARG A 72 2.10 7.54 -12.13
C ARG A 72 1.68 7.24 -10.71
N LEU A 73 1.18 6.03 -10.50
CA LEU A 73 0.84 5.56 -9.17
C LEU A 73 2.08 4.92 -8.53
N ARG A 74 2.58 5.52 -7.45
CA ARG A 74 3.57 4.92 -6.54
C ARG A 74 2.98 4.88 -5.13
N ALA A 75 2.88 3.70 -4.56
CA ALA A 75 2.33 3.47 -3.24
C ALA A 75 3.22 2.52 -2.44
N GLN A 76 3.41 2.82 -1.16
CA GLN A 76 4.09 1.97 -0.20
C GLN A 76 3.33 2.05 1.12
N ILE A 77 3.14 0.91 1.78
CA ILE A 77 2.55 0.86 3.12
C ILE A 77 3.66 0.79 4.16
N PHE A 78 3.47 1.48 5.28
CA PHE A 78 4.30 1.38 6.48
C PHE A 78 3.41 0.87 7.61
N ALA A 79 3.68 -0.33 8.15
CA ALA A 79 2.93 -0.86 9.28
C ALA A 79 3.70 -0.59 10.58
N PRO A 80 3.05 -0.21 11.69
CA PRO A 80 3.74 0.01 12.95
C PRO A 80 4.42 -1.28 13.41
N LYS A 81 5.66 -1.16 13.88
CA LYS A 81 6.37 -2.26 14.54
C LYS A 81 5.67 -2.55 15.87
N LEU A 82 5.12 -3.75 15.98
CA LEU A 82 4.50 -4.21 17.22
C LEU A 82 5.53 -4.84 18.19
N PRO A 83 5.18 -5.03 19.48
CA PRO A 83 6.04 -5.71 20.46
C PRO A 83 6.46 -7.12 20.05
N MET A 84 7.53 -7.63 20.67
CA MET A 84 8.13 -8.95 20.34
C MET A 84 7.09 -10.08 20.22
N GLY A 85 7.24 -10.90 19.18
CA GLY A 85 6.36 -12.05 18.91
C GLY A 85 5.20 -11.76 17.95
N SER A 86 4.97 -10.50 17.59
CA SER A 86 3.94 -10.13 16.62
C SER A 86 4.56 -9.70 15.30
N SER A 87 4.08 -10.31 14.20
CA SER A 87 4.48 -9.99 12.83
C SER A 87 3.22 -9.67 12.04
N ILE A 88 3.14 -8.44 11.53
CA ILE A 88 2.14 -8.04 10.56
C ILE A 88 2.86 -7.88 9.23
N SER A 89 2.46 -8.66 8.24
CA SER A 89 2.82 -8.43 6.84
C SER A 89 1.62 -7.77 6.16
N PRO A 90 1.52 -6.43 6.15
CA PRO A 90 0.41 -5.77 5.50
C PRO A 90 0.43 -6.11 4.01
N ARG A 91 -0.70 -6.60 3.51
CA ARG A 91 -0.91 -6.78 2.07
C ARG A 91 -1.90 -5.74 1.62
N PHE A 92 -1.70 -5.19 0.43
CA PHE A 92 -2.67 -4.29 -0.15
C PHE A 92 -2.81 -4.49 -1.65
N ALA A 93 -3.94 -4.06 -2.17
CA ALA A 93 -4.22 -3.97 -3.57
C ALA A 93 -4.78 -2.59 -3.89
N ILE A 94 -4.41 -2.07 -5.06
CA ILE A 94 -5.00 -0.85 -5.61
C ILE A 94 -5.81 -1.24 -6.83
N VAL A 95 -7.08 -0.85 -6.83
CA VAL A 95 -8.05 -1.11 -7.89
C VAL A 95 -8.40 0.21 -8.58
N ALA A 96 -8.29 0.28 -9.90
CA ALA A 96 -8.68 1.45 -10.68
C ALA A 96 -9.13 1.05 -12.10
N GLN A 97 -9.87 1.93 -12.78
CA GLN A 97 -10.38 1.66 -14.13
C GLN A 97 -9.30 1.74 -15.22
N SER A 98 -8.23 2.50 -14.96
CA SER A 98 -7.23 2.85 -15.98
C SER A 98 -5.81 2.51 -15.54
N LEU A 99 -5.61 1.37 -14.85
CA LEU A 99 -4.23 0.91 -14.57
C LEU A 99 -3.56 0.42 -15.87
N PRO A 100 -2.24 0.58 -16.00
CA PRO A 100 -1.55 0.24 -17.24
C PRO A 100 -1.36 -1.28 -17.39
N TYR A 101 -1.51 -2.01 -16.28
CA TYR A 101 -1.50 -3.46 -16.21
C TYR A 101 -2.27 -3.91 -14.97
N SER A 102 -2.68 -5.18 -14.99
CA SER A 102 -3.17 -5.90 -13.82
C SER A 102 -2.08 -6.86 -13.33
N ALA A 103 -1.94 -7.01 -12.02
CA ALA A 103 -0.97 -7.93 -11.41
C ALA A 103 -1.60 -8.65 -10.24
N ASP A 104 -1.45 -9.98 -10.23
CA ASP A 104 -1.85 -10.86 -9.14
C ASP A 104 -3.34 -10.74 -8.73
N VAL A 105 -4.20 -10.38 -9.68
CA VAL A 105 -5.64 -10.17 -9.45
C VAL A 105 -6.36 -11.39 -8.91
N GLN A 106 -5.86 -12.59 -9.19
CA GLN A 106 -6.38 -13.87 -8.65
C GLN A 106 -6.25 -13.96 -7.11
N GLN A 107 -5.41 -13.12 -6.52
CA GLN A 107 -5.22 -13.08 -5.07
C GLN A 107 -6.24 -12.16 -4.38
N LEU A 108 -7.03 -11.38 -5.13
CA LEU A 108 -8.07 -10.55 -4.54
C LEU A 108 -9.16 -11.41 -3.87
N PRO A 109 -9.75 -10.94 -2.78
CA PRO A 109 -10.83 -11.65 -2.10
C PRO A 109 -12.19 -11.54 -2.82
N PHE A 110 -12.23 -10.99 -4.04
CA PHE A 110 -13.44 -10.79 -4.85
C PHE A 110 -13.10 -10.72 -6.34
N GLU A 111 -14.12 -10.91 -7.19
CA GLU A 111 -13.99 -10.75 -8.64
C GLU A 111 -14.03 -9.27 -9.05
N LEU A 112 -13.07 -8.85 -9.88
CA LEU A 112 -13.03 -7.49 -10.40
C LEU A 112 -14.19 -7.23 -11.36
N PRO A 113 -14.97 -6.15 -11.17
CA PRO A 113 -15.96 -5.74 -12.15
C PRO A 113 -15.33 -5.40 -13.50
N ALA A 114 -16.11 -5.55 -14.57
CA ALA A 114 -15.68 -5.17 -15.92
C ALA A 114 -15.21 -3.70 -15.97
N GLY A 115 -14.11 -3.47 -16.67
CA GLY A 115 -13.50 -2.13 -16.79
C GLY A 115 -12.64 -1.71 -15.59
N PHE A 116 -12.46 -2.57 -14.58
CA PHE A 116 -11.49 -2.35 -13.51
C PHE A 116 -10.27 -3.27 -13.67
N SER A 117 -9.13 -2.75 -13.27
CA SER A 117 -7.86 -3.46 -13.12
C SER A 117 -7.37 -3.33 -11.69
N ALA A 118 -6.52 -4.26 -11.26
CA ALA A 118 -5.88 -4.15 -9.96
C ALA A 118 -4.43 -4.56 -9.97
N VAL A 119 -3.65 -3.93 -9.08
CA VAL A 119 -2.29 -4.33 -8.77
C VAL A 119 -2.27 -4.71 -7.30
N VAL A 120 -2.05 -6.00 -7.04
CA VAL A 120 -1.79 -6.51 -5.69
C VAL A 120 -0.31 -6.34 -5.39
N ALA A 121 0.02 -5.74 -4.24
CA ALA A 121 1.39 -5.56 -3.83
C ALA A 121 2.05 -6.92 -3.54
N PRO A 122 3.29 -7.14 -4.01
CA PRO A 122 3.98 -8.42 -3.82
C PRO A 122 4.21 -8.68 -2.33
N GLN A 123 4.20 -9.95 -1.91
CA GLN A 123 4.60 -10.28 -0.55
C GLN A 123 6.11 -10.13 -0.40
N HIS A 124 6.55 -9.50 0.70
CA HIS A 124 7.96 -9.55 1.07
C HIS A 124 8.32 -10.96 1.50
N SER A 125 9.25 -11.59 0.79
CA SER A 125 9.79 -12.89 1.14
C SER A 125 10.85 -12.82 2.25
N LYS A 126 11.29 -11.60 2.62
CA LYS A 126 12.32 -11.36 3.63
C LYS A 126 11.84 -10.34 4.68
N PRO A 127 12.22 -10.51 5.95
CA PRO A 127 12.00 -9.50 6.98
C PRO A 127 12.69 -8.19 6.59
N MET A 128 11.95 -7.09 6.59
CA MET A 128 12.53 -5.76 6.39
C MET A 128 12.98 -5.15 7.72
N ALA A 129 14.09 -4.40 7.68
CA ALA A 129 14.53 -3.63 8.83
C ALA A 129 13.49 -2.52 9.15
N PRO A 130 13.16 -2.28 10.42
CA PRO A 130 12.29 -1.16 10.78
C PRO A 130 12.91 0.18 10.41
N VAL A 131 12.06 1.12 9.99
CA VAL A 131 12.38 2.55 9.82
C VAL A 131 11.78 3.35 10.97
N THR A 132 12.47 4.41 11.39
CA THR A 132 11.96 5.31 12.43
C THR A 132 11.45 6.59 11.78
N ASP A 133 10.20 6.94 12.04
CA ASP A 133 9.67 8.24 11.64
C ASP A 133 10.29 9.36 12.48
N LEU A 134 10.79 10.40 11.81
CA LEU A 134 11.48 11.51 12.45
C LEU A 134 10.55 12.35 13.34
N LEU A 135 9.28 12.48 12.93
CA LEU A 135 8.32 13.33 13.62
C LEU A 135 7.73 12.65 14.86
N THR A 136 7.25 11.41 14.72
CA THR A 136 6.54 10.69 15.79
C THR A 136 7.45 9.76 16.60
N ARG A 137 8.68 9.50 16.15
CA ARG A 137 9.60 8.49 16.71
C ARG A 137 9.04 7.06 16.72
N VAL A 138 7.92 6.84 16.04
CA VAL A 138 7.32 5.50 15.87
C VAL A 138 8.17 4.70 14.89
N ASN A 139 8.37 3.43 15.21
CA ASN A 139 9.04 2.49 14.30
C ASN A 139 8.00 1.83 13.39
N TYR A 140 8.30 1.78 12.10
CA TYR A 140 7.47 1.12 11.10
C TYR A 140 8.25 0.03 10.39
N ILE A 141 7.58 -1.05 10.00
CA ILE A 141 8.07 -2.01 9.04
C ILE A 141 7.64 -1.53 7.66
N PRO A 142 8.57 -1.21 6.75
CA PRO A 142 8.22 -0.89 5.38
C PRO A 142 7.61 -2.13 4.71
N GLY A 143 6.43 -1.92 4.14
CA GLY A 143 5.70 -2.88 3.33
C GLY A 143 6.11 -2.84 1.86
N PRO A 144 5.44 -3.62 1.01
CA PRO A 144 5.78 -3.69 -0.41
C PRO A 144 5.49 -2.37 -1.13
N VAL A 145 6.23 -2.14 -2.21
CA VAL A 145 6.05 -0.98 -3.08
C VAL A 145 5.30 -1.41 -4.33
N VAL A 146 4.25 -0.66 -4.67
CA VAL A 146 3.63 -0.67 -5.99
C VAL A 146 4.11 0.58 -6.71
N ASP A 147 4.70 0.40 -7.88
CA ASP A 147 5.14 1.51 -8.73
C ASP A 147 4.75 1.19 -10.17
N THR A 148 3.68 1.83 -10.62
CA THR A 148 3.20 1.68 -11.99
C THR A 148 4.12 2.46 -12.94
N ARG A 149 4.30 1.97 -14.17
CA ARG A 149 4.83 2.82 -15.26
C ARG A 149 3.80 3.92 -15.55
N THR A 150 4.25 5.07 -16.07
CA THR A 150 3.37 6.20 -16.43
C THR A 150 2.15 5.67 -17.20
N LEU A 151 0.96 6.00 -16.72
CA LEU A 151 -0.29 5.63 -17.35
C LEU A 151 -0.32 6.21 -18.75
N VAL A 152 -0.36 5.36 -19.76
CA VAL A 152 -0.50 5.81 -21.15
C VAL A 152 -1.97 6.11 -21.38
N GLY A 153 -2.29 7.32 -21.83
CA GLY A 153 -3.61 7.63 -22.34
C GLY A 153 -3.87 6.85 -23.62
N GLY A 154 -4.98 6.12 -23.64
CA GLY A 154 -5.55 5.60 -24.89
C GLY A 154 -6.26 6.71 -25.65
#